data_AF-A0A960BTB0-F1
#
_entry.id   AF-A0A960BTB0-F1
#
_cell.length_a   1.000
_cell.length_b   1.000
_cell.length_c   1.000
_cell.angle_alpha   90.00
_cell.angle_beta   90.00
_cell.angle_gamma   90.00
#
_symmetry.space_group_name_H-M   'P 1'
#
loop_
_entity.id
_entity.type
_entity.pdbx_description
1 polymer ?
#
loop_
_entity_poly.entity_id
_entity_poly.type
_entity_poly.pdbx_seq_one_letter_code
_entity_poly.pdbx_strand_id
1 'polypeptide(L)'
;MTESTGRQERRLAGKEVRKKVPRESMGVWAPPDDRRDPVQILIEQGDSRVQDLVPIRYARMLSSEFAFYRGAAAVMASDLSYSANTHLTVQLAGDAHLSN
;
A
#
# COMPACT_ATOMS: atom_id res chain seq x y z
N MET A 1 -20.43 -3.21 -17.72
CA MET A 1 -20.61 -1.76 -17.42
C MET A 1 -21.23 -1.66 -16.04
N THR A 2 -20.47 -1.26 -15.02
CA THR A 2 -21.05 -0.95 -13.71
C THR A 2 -21.78 0.38 -13.78
N GLU A 3 -23.07 0.39 -13.47
CA GLU A 3 -23.84 1.63 -13.35
C GLU A 3 -23.18 2.56 -12.34
N SER A 4 -23.01 3.83 -12.74
CA SER A 4 -22.44 4.86 -11.87
C SER A 4 -23.50 5.29 -10.86
N THR A 5 -23.42 4.76 -9.64
CA THR A 5 -24.24 5.19 -8.49
C THR A 5 -24.08 6.68 -8.24
N GLY A 6 -25.13 7.37 -7.79
CA GLY A 6 -25.09 8.82 -7.60
C GLY A 6 -24.04 9.26 -6.56
N ARG A 7 -23.49 10.48 -6.66
CA ARG A 7 -22.52 11.00 -5.67
C ARG A 7 -23.02 10.89 -4.22
N GLN A 8 -24.31 11.16 -4.00
CA GLN A 8 -24.93 11.06 -2.67
C GLN A 8 -24.96 9.62 -2.16
N GLU A 9 -25.28 8.67 -3.02
CA GLU A 9 -25.33 7.24 -2.70
C GLU A 9 -23.94 6.72 -2.33
N ARG A 10 -22.90 7.02 -3.12
CA ARG A 10 -21.51 6.66 -2.79
C ARG A 10 -21.07 7.24 -1.45
N ARG A 11 -21.47 8.49 -1.15
CA ARG A 11 -21.17 9.13 0.14
C ARG A 11 -21.86 8.42 1.30
N LEU A 12 -23.11 8.00 1.13
CA LEU A 12 -23.85 7.23 2.14
C LEU A 12 -23.22 5.85 2.34
N ALA A 13 -22.91 5.13 1.25
CA ALA A 13 -22.21 3.85 1.31
C ALA A 13 -20.89 3.94 2.08
N GLY A 14 -20.07 4.97 1.79
CA GLY A 14 -18.82 5.21 2.53
C GLY A 14 -19.02 5.54 4.02
N LYS A 15 -20.14 6.19 4.39
CA LYS A 15 -20.50 6.39 5.81
C LYS A 15 -20.88 5.08 6.50
N GLU A 16 -21.63 4.23 5.83
CA GLU A 16 -22.02 2.91 6.39
C GLU A 16 -20.80 2.00 6.56
N VAL A 17 -19.87 1.97 5.59
CA VAL A 17 -18.63 1.20 5.73
C VAL A 17 -17.78 1.73 6.89
N ARG A 18 -17.72 3.05 7.11
CA ARG A 18 -16.97 3.63 8.24
C ARG A 18 -17.46 3.16 9.61
N LYS A 19 -18.74 2.78 9.74
CA LYS A 19 -19.26 2.21 10.99
C LYS A 19 -18.69 0.80 11.26
N LYS A 20 -18.32 0.07 10.21
CA LYS A 20 -17.76 -1.29 10.27
C LYS A 20 -16.23 -1.29 10.31
N VAL A 21 -15.61 -0.38 9.55
CA VAL A 21 -14.15 -0.16 9.48
C VAL A 21 -13.88 1.30 9.84
N PRO A 22 -13.76 1.63 11.15
CA PRO A 22 -13.45 2.99 11.60
C PRO A 22 -12.11 3.48 11.04
N ARG A 23 -11.97 4.80 10.87
CA ARG A 23 -10.69 5.36 10.40
C ARG A 23 -9.57 5.17 11.41
N GLU A 24 -9.89 5.30 12.69
CA GLU A 24 -8.93 5.18 13.79
C GLU A 24 -8.35 3.77 13.90
N SER A 25 -9.14 2.73 13.55
CA SER A 25 -8.62 1.35 13.55
C SER A 25 -7.57 1.12 12.47
N MET A 26 -7.49 1.97 11.44
CA MET A 26 -6.46 1.90 10.40
C MET A 26 -5.12 2.51 10.84
N GLY A 27 -5.07 3.22 11.97
CA GLY A 27 -3.85 3.80 12.53
C GLY A 27 -3.08 2.84 13.44
N VAL A 28 -3.71 1.73 13.85
CA VAL A 28 -3.06 0.68 14.63
C VAL A 28 -2.53 -0.37 13.68
N TRP A 29 -1.24 -0.69 13.78
CA TRP A 29 -0.62 -1.77 13.04
C TRP A 29 -0.07 -2.81 14.00
N ALA A 30 -0.44 -4.06 13.78
CA ALA A 30 0.12 -5.23 14.44
C ALA A 30 0.56 -6.22 13.35
N PRO A 31 1.82 -6.66 13.32
CA PRO A 31 2.27 -7.63 12.33
C PRO A 31 1.58 -8.97 12.57
N PRO A 32 1.17 -9.68 11.51
CA PRO A 32 0.67 -11.05 11.64
C PRO A 32 1.82 -12.01 12.01
N ASP A 33 1.48 -13.14 12.65
CA ASP A 33 2.48 -14.13 13.09
C ASP A 33 3.26 -14.74 11.91
N ASP A 34 2.63 -14.81 10.74
CA ASP A 34 3.19 -15.33 9.49
C ASP A 34 3.67 -14.21 8.55
N ARG A 35 4.01 -13.03 9.10
CA ARG A 35 4.49 -11.90 8.31
C ARG A 35 5.68 -12.32 7.44
N ARG A 36 5.53 -12.09 6.14
CA ARG A 36 6.59 -12.33 5.15
C ARG A 36 7.82 -11.48 5.42
N ASP A 37 9.00 -12.04 5.15
CA ASP A 37 10.25 -11.30 5.24
C ASP A 37 10.23 -10.11 4.25
N PRO A 38 10.35 -8.86 4.74
CA PRO A 38 10.33 -7.68 3.89
C PRO A 38 11.46 -7.67 2.85
N VAL A 39 12.61 -8.28 3.14
CA VAL A 39 13.74 -8.36 2.20
C VAL A 39 13.42 -9.35 1.08
N GLN A 40 12.83 -10.51 1.39
CA GLN A 40 12.43 -11.48 0.38
C GLN A 40 11.41 -10.92 -0.60
N ILE A 41 10.45 -10.12 -0.12
CA ILE A 41 9.50 -9.40 -0.99
C ILE A 41 10.25 -8.52 -2.01
N LEU A 42 11.32 -7.83 -1.59
CA LEU A 42 12.10 -6.96 -2.46
C LEU A 42 12.99 -7.73 -3.45
N ILE A 43 13.46 -8.91 -3.07
CA ILE A 43 14.23 -9.83 -3.92
C ILE A 43 13.31 -10.38 -5.03
N GLU A 44 12.19 -11.00 -4.66
CA GLU A 44 11.20 -11.53 -5.61
C GLU A 44 10.68 -10.45 -6.57
N GLN A 45 10.45 -9.24 -6.07
CA GLN A 45 10.05 -8.13 -6.94
C GLN A 45 11.16 -7.78 -7.95
N GLY A 46 12.43 -7.93 -7.56
CA GLY A 46 13.60 -7.69 -8.39
C GLY A 46 13.63 -8.50 -9.68
N ASP A 47 13.09 -9.72 -9.67
CA ASP A 47 13.06 -10.63 -10.84
C ASP A 47 12.32 -10.03 -12.04
N SER A 48 11.30 -9.21 -11.77
CA SER A 48 10.51 -8.52 -12.81
C SER A 48 11.06 -7.16 -13.24
N ARG A 49 12.16 -6.70 -12.63
CA ARG A 49 12.77 -5.38 -12.92
C ARG A 49 13.86 -5.50 -13.98
N VAL A 50 14.28 -4.35 -14.50
CA VAL A 50 15.49 -4.24 -15.32
C VAL A 50 16.69 -4.61 -14.44
N GLN A 51 17.30 -5.74 -14.73
CA GLN A 51 18.29 -6.38 -13.83
C GLN A 51 19.49 -5.48 -13.53
N ASP A 52 19.99 -4.75 -14.52
CA ASP A 52 21.12 -3.82 -14.36
C ASP A 52 20.83 -2.67 -13.37
N LEU A 53 19.55 -2.36 -13.13
CA LEU A 53 19.12 -1.32 -12.20
C LEU A 53 18.82 -1.83 -10.79
N VAL A 54 18.72 -3.15 -10.60
CA VAL A 54 18.43 -3.76 -9.28
C VAL A 54 19.50 -3.40 -8.24
N PRO A 55 20.83 -3.50 -8.53
CA PRO A 55 21.85 -3.08 -7.58
C PRO A 55 21.75 -1.59 -7.20
N ILE A 56 21.47 -0.72 -8.17
CA ILE A 56 21.32 0.73 -7.95
C ILE A 56 20.12 1.01 -7.05
N ARG A 57 19.01 0.30 -7.26
CA ARG A 57 17.82 0.38 -6.40
C ARG A 57 18.17 0.05 -4.96
N TYR A 58 18.84 -1.09 -4.72
CA TYR A 58 19.20 -1.49 -3.36
C TYR A 58 20.21 -0.53 -2.72
N ALA A 59 21.22 -0.06 -3.45
CA ALA A 59 22.15 0.95 -2.95
C ALA A 59 21.43 2.24 -2.52
N ARG A 60 20.44 2.71 -3.31
CA ARG A 60 19.62 3.88 -2.94
C ARG A 60 18.75 3.63 -1.71
N MET A 61 18.13 2.44 -1.61
CA MET A 61 17.32 2.06 -0.45
C MET A 61 18.14 1.94 0.84
N LEU A 62 19.39 1.50 0.76
CA LEU A 62 20.31 1.37 1.91
C LEU A 62 20.82 2.70 2.46
N SER A 63 20.60 3.82 1.76
CA SER A 63 21.14 5.13 2.16
C SER A 63 20.58 5.68 3.48
N SER A 64 19.35 5.32 3.83
CA SER A 64 18.69 5.67 5.10
C SER A 64 17.41 4.87 5.28
N GLU A 65 16.90 4.81 6.52
CA GLU A 65 15.59 4.21 6.83
C GLU A 65 14.47 4.87 5.99
N PHE A 66 14.51 6.18 5.84
CA PHE A 66 13.55 6.91 5.00
C PHE A 66 13.62 6.47 3.53
N ALA A 67 14.84 6.33 2.98
CA ALA A 67 15.03 5.86 1.61
C ALA A 67 14.57 4.42 1.41
N PHE A 68 14.72 3.56 2.43
CA PHE A 68 14.16 2.21 2.42
C PHE A 68 12.64 2.26 2.26
N TYR A 69 11.92 3.01 3.10
CA TYR A 69 10.46 3.12 3.01
C TYR A 69 9.99 3.69 1.67
N ARG A 70 10.75 4.61 1.06
CA ARG A 70 10.47 5.14 -0.29
C ARG A 70 10.60 4.07 -1.39
N GLY A 71 11.52 3.11 -1.24
CA GLY A 71 11.72 2.01 -2.20
C GLY A 71 10.96 0.72 -1.90
N ALA A 72 10.27 0.65 -0.75
CA ALA A 72 9.64 -0.56 -0.22
C ALA A 72 8.11 -0.57 -0.33
N ALA A 73 7.54 0.02 -1.37
CA ALA A 73 6.09 0.06 -1.59
C ALA A 73 5.42 -1.35 -1.59
N ALA A 74 6.12 -2.37 -2.10
CA ALA A 74 5.63 -3.75 -2.06
C ALA A 74 5.55 -4.32 -0.63
N VAL A 75 6.49 -3.95 0.25
CA VAL A 75 6.46 -4.33 1.66
C VAL A 75 5.27 -3.67 2.35
N MET A 76 5.06 -2.36 2.13
CA MET A 76 3.91 -1.64 2.69
C MET A 76 2.57 -2.24 2.20
N ALA A 77 2.48 -2.62 0.93
CA ALA A 77 1.30 -3.28 0.40
C ALA A 77 1.05 -4.66 1.05
N SER A 78 2.11 -5.44 1.25
CA SER A 78 2.04 -6.73 1.95
C SER A 78 1.66 -6.57 3.41
N ASP A 79 2.15 -5.54 4.10
CA ASP A 79 1.79 -5.29 5.50
C ASP A 79 0.33 -4.87 5.64
N LEU A 80 -0.17 -4.03 4.71
CA LEU A 80 -1.55 -3.54 4.72
C LEU A 80 -2.57 -4.57 4.20
N SER A 81 -2.15 -5.63 3.50
CA SER A 81 -3.09 -6.64 2.99
C SER A 81 -3.77 -7.46 4.11
N TYR A 82 -3.19 -7.46 5.30
CA TYR A 82 -3.77 -8.10 6.49
C TYR A 82 -4.73 -7.18 7.27
N SER A 83 -4.79 -5.89 6.91
CA SER A 83 -5.68 -4.92 7.53
C SER A 83 -7.11 -5.03 7.01
N ALA A 84 -8.06 -4.46 7.76
CA ALA A 84 -9.46 -4.43 7.36
C ALA A 84 -9.65 -3.80 5.96
N ASN A 85 -10.35 -4.51 5.09
CA ASN A 85 -10.66 -4.06 3.73
C ASN A 85 -12.09 -3.49 3.68
N THR A 86 -12.23 -2.28 3.12
CA THR A 86 -13.54 -1.61 2.99
C THR A 86 -14.37 -2.14 1.82
N HIS A 87 -13.73 -2.87 0.89
CA HIS A 87 -14.26 -3.35 -0.39
C HIS A 87 -14.82 -2.24 -1.30
N LEU A 88 -14.52 -0.98 -1.00
CA LEU A 88 -14.92 0.16 -1.81
C LEU A 88 -13.95 0.31 -2.99
N THR A 89 -14.47 0.18 -4.20
CA THR A 89 -13.71 0.54 -5.41
C THR A 89 -13.73 2.05 -5.58
N VAL A 90 -12.55 2.66 -5.56
CA VAL A 90 -12.36 4.09 -5.72
C VAL A 90 -11.34 4.36 -6.81
N GLN A 91 -11.59 5.37 -7.65
CA GLN A 91 -10.54 5.91 -8.50
C GLN A 91 -9.69 6.85 -7.65
N LEU A 92 -8.44 6.46 -7.42
CA LEU A 92 -7.46 7.27 -6.72
C LEU A 92 -6.44 7.74 -7.74
N ALA A 93 -6.33 9.05 -7.90
CA ALA A 93 -5.19 9.67 -8.58
C ALA A 93 -4.27 10.19 -7.48
N GLY A 94 -3.06 9.66 -7.39
CA GLY A 94 -2.05 10.14 -6.47
C GLY A 94 -0.90 10.75 -7.26
N ASP A 95 -0.62 12.02 -7.03
CA ASP A 95 0.69 12.59 -7.30
C ASP A 95 1.30 12.89 -5.93
N ALA A 96 2.03 11.93 -5.39
CA ALA A 96 2.40 11.94 -3.97
C ALA A 96 3.81 11.44 -3.75
N HIS A 97 4.77 12.03 -4.44
CA HIS A 97 6.17 11.97 -4.06
C HIS A 97 6.59 13.41 -3.71
N LEU A 98 6.40 13.82 -2.44
CA LEU A 98 7.12 14.98 -1.91
C LEU A 98 8.62 14.63 -2.04
N SER A 99 9.32 15.31 -2.95
CA SER A 99 10.68 15.03 -3.42
C SER A 99 10.84 13.91 -4.46
N ASN A 100 9.99 13.86 -5.50
CA ASN A 100 10.42 13.27 -6.78
C ASN A 100 11.37 14.21 -7.54
#